data_AF-A0A961KHJ2-F1
#
_entry.id   AF-A0A961KHJ2-F1
#
_cell.length_a   1.000
_cell.length_b   1.000
_cell.length_c   1.000
_cell.angle_alpha   90.00
_cell.angle_beta   90.00
_cell.angle_gamma   90.00
#
_symmetry.space_group_name_H-M   'P 1'
#
loop_
_entity.id
_entity.type
_entity.pdbx_description
1 polymer ?
#
loop_
_entity_poly.entity_id
_entity_poly.type
_entity_poly.pdbx_seq_one_letter_code
_entity_poly.pdbx_strand_id
1 'polypeptide(L)'
;AQAEGVSTLQEAVQGVAWMPGSGEYALATEPVLLGAGGGEAFAPGFSLDAATGQVQANVHAPGGLADFPTALQALQTELPNVQSGLLIASWFGDDLRCGACTIRPKVEFTSRDGLSQPWTVAGVPRAEAEEVARLGGNPVYGGTPSDASILQAIDALNGAGQAVVFYPFLLMEQLAGNGLPDPWSDATDQPALPWRGRITLGKAPGQPGTTDRTAAAAAEVADFFGTAQATDFVIAPGTVTYSGPPEWSYRRFILHYAALCAASGGVEAFCIGSEMRALLQIRGAGDSFPAVAQMIDLLHEVRALLGPSVKLVYAADWSEYAGYDAGGGTRYFHLDALWSDAALDVIGIDN
;
A
#
# COMPACT_ATOMS: atom_id res chain seq x y z
N ALA A 1 2.76 27.49 -4.16
CA ALA A 1 2.35 28.85 -4.58
C ALA A 1 0.97 29.11 -4.01
N GLN A 2 0.73 30.22 -3.30
CA GLN A 2 -0.64 30.59 -2.90
C GLN A 2 -1.41 30.92 -4.18
N ALA A 3 -2.51 30.20 -4.43
CA ALA A 3 -3.42 30.54 -5.52
C ALA A 3 -4.01 31.93 -5.25
N GLU A 4 -3.98 32.80 -6.25
CA GLU A 4 -4.45 34.18 -6.13
C GLU A 4 -5.94 34.20 -5.73
N GLY A 5 -6.28 34.86 -4.62
CA GLY A 5 -7.66 34.94 -4.10
C GLY A 5 -8.07 33.91 -3.05
N VAL A 6 -7.19 32.99 -2.66
CA VAL A 6 -7.44 32.01 -1.59
C VAL A 6 -6.85 32.52 -0.28
N SER A 7 -7.69 32.73 0.74
CA SER A 7 -7.29 33.38 2.00
C SER A 7 -7.25 32.44 3.20
N THR A 8 -7.90 31.27 3.08
CA THR A 8 -7.99 30.28 4.16
C THR A 8 -7.64 28.87 3.68
N LEU A 9 -7.29 27.97 4.61
CA LEU A 9 -7.04 26.56 4.31
C LEU A 9 -8.30 25.89 3.76
N GLN A 10 -9.47 26.25 4.29
CA GLN A 10 -10.79 25.78 3.90
C GLN A 10 -11.10 26.05 2.42
N GLU A 11 -10.61 27.17 1.89
CA GLU A 11 -10.72 27.54 0.47
C GLU A 11 -9.64 26.86 -0.39
N ALA A 12 -8.47 26.56 0.18
CA ALA A 12 -7.31 26.07 -0.54
C ALA A 12 -7.31 24.55 -0.75
N VAL A 13 -7.74 23.79 0.25
CA VAL A 13 -7.57 22.33 0.27
C VAL A 13 -8.69 21.67 -0.51
N GLN A 14 -8.33 20.96 -1.57
CA GLN A 14 -9.24 20.21 -2.44
C GLN A 14 -9.05 18.69 -2.33
N GLY A 15 -7.96 18.25 -1.72
CA GLY A 15 -7.65 16.84 -1.53
C GLY A 15 -6.93 16.59 -0.22
N VAL A 16 -7.16 15.41 0.34
CA VAL A 16 -6.49 14.94 1.57
C VAL A 16 -6.00 13.51 1.39
N ALA A 17 -5.05 13.10 2.23
CA ALA A 17 -4.63 11.71 2.36
C ALA A 17 -5.17 11.11 3.66
N TRP A 18 -5.83 9.96 3.56
CA TRP A 18 -6.36 9.22 4.68
C TRP A 18 -5.26 8.36 5.31
N MET A 19 -4.60 8.95 6.31
CA MET A 19 -3.51 8.35 7.08
C MET A 19 -4.05 7.62 8.33
N PRO A 20 -3.33 6.61 8.85
CA PRO A 20 -1.96 6.21 8.51
C PRO A 20 -1.83 5.10 7.46
N GLY A 21 -2.93 4.73 6.78
CA GLY A 21 -2.92 3.64 5.79
C GLY A 21 -2.67 2.24 6.35
N SER A 22 -2.69 2.13 7.68
CA SER A 22 -2.53 0.93 8.50
C SER A 22 -3.46 1.04 9.72
N GLY A 23 -3.79 -0.09 10.34
CA GLY A 23 -4.84 -0.25 11.33
C GLY A 23 -5.93 -1.17 10.80
N GLU A 24 -6.03 -2.36 11.37
CA GLU A 24 -6.82 -3.48 10.87
C GLU A 24 -8.31 -3.16 10.63
N TYR A 25 -8.87 -2.28 11.46
CA TYR A 25 -10.26 -1.83 11.41
C TYR A 25 -10.40 -0.30 11.35
N ALA A 26 -9.29 0.41 11.12
CA ALA A 26 -9.27 1.88 11.18
C ALA A 26 -10.17 2.54 10.13
N LEU A 27 -10.41 1.85 9.01
CA LEU A 27 -11.27 2.30 7.91
C LEU A 27 -12.73 1.82 8.03
N ALA A 28 -13.05 0.99 9.03
CA ALA A 28 -14.40 0.46 9.18
C ALA A 28 -15.37 1.58 9.60
N THR A 29 -16.56 1.58 9.02
CA THR A 29 -17.62 2.57 9.28
C THR A 29 -18.51 2.17 10.43
N GLU A 30 -18.40 0.92 10.90
CA GLU A 30 -19.12 0.38 12.04
C GLU A 30 -18.16 0.13 13.21
N PRO A 31 -18.62 0.29 14.47
CA PRO A 31 -17.84 -0.12 15.62
C PRO A 31 -17.51 -1.62 15.57
N VAL A 32 -16.22 -1.95 15.64
CA VAL A 32 -15.75 -3.35 15.66
C VAL A 32 -15.44 -3.75 17.10
N LEU A 33 -16.27 -4.64 17.65
CA LEU A 33 -16.06 -5.23 18.97
C LEU A 33 -15.02 -6.34 18.90
N LEU A 34 -14.03 -6.28 19.78
CA LEU A 34 -13.02 -7.32 19.92
C LEU A 34 -13.50 -8.45 20.83
N GLY A 35 -13.10 -9.68 20.48
CA GLY A 35 -13.36 -10.87 21.29
C GLY A 35 -12.73 -10.83 22.69
N ALA A 36 -13.04 -11.84 23.51
CA ALA A 36 -12.42 -11.98 24.84
C ALA A 36 -10.89 -12.06 24.71
N GLY A 37 -10.17 -11.22 25.46
CA GLY A 37 -8.71 -11.05 25.28
C GLY A 37 -8.33 -9.94 24.30
N GLY A 38 -9.30 -9.11 23.86
CA GLY A 38 -9.16 -7.95 22.98
C GLY A 38 -8.27 -6.81 23.46
N GLY A 39 -7.27 -7.07 24.32
CA GLY A 39 -6.31 -6.10 24.84
C GLY A 39 -6.91 -5.11 25.85
N GLU A 40 -6.08 -4.16 26.29
CA GLU A 40 -6.56 -3.02 27.07
C GLU A 40 -7.25 -2.01 26.16
N ALA A 41 -8.32 -1.38 26.65
CA ALA A 41 -8.97 -0.29 25.96
C ALA A 41 -8.01 0.90 25.85
N PHE A 42 -7.81 1.42 24.63
CA PHE A 42 -6.94 2.57 24.39
C PHE A 42 -7.39 3.80 25.19
N ALA A 43 -8.69 4.11 25.16
CA ALA A 43 -9.31 5.13 26.00
C ALA A 43 -10.52 4.52 26.73
N PRO A 44 -10.40 4.07 27.99
CA PRO A 44 -11.46 3.34 28.69
C PRO A 44 -12.83 4.03 28.75
N GLY A 45 -12.86 5.37 28.64
CA GLY A 45 -14.11 6.12 28.60
C GLY A 45 -14.92 6.00 27.30
N PHE A 46 -14.28 5.59 26.20
CA PHE A 46 -14.89 5.58 24.85
C PHE A 46 -14.69 4.25 24.11
N SER A 47 -13.52 3.62 24.28
CA SER A 47 -13.15 2.38 23.61
C SER A 47 -13.69 1.12 24.30
N LEU A 48 -14.60 1.27 25.26
CA LEU A 48 -15.37 0.19 25.85
C LEU A 48 -16.83 0.36 25.47
N ASP A 49 -17.41 -0.69 24.91
CA ASP A 49 -18.85 -0.74 24.73
C ASP A 49 -19.55 -0.81 26.10
N ALA A 50 -20.43 0.15 26.38
CA ALA A 50 -21.05 0.28 27.70
C ALA A 50 -22.02 -0.87 28.03
N ALA A 51 -22.55 -1.56 27.02
CA ALA A 51 -23.50 -2.65 27.21
C ALA A 51 -22.83 -4.00 27.45
N THR A 52 -21.74 -4.28 26.73
CA THR A 52 -21.04 -5.57 26.75
C THR A 52 -19.75 -5.54 27.57
N GLY A 53 -19.18 -4.36 27.82
CA GLY A 53 -17.87 -4.18 28.43
C GLY A 53 -16.70 -4.61 27.53
N GLN A 54 -16.95 -4.88 26.24
CA GLN A 54 -15.94 -5.30 25.29
C GLN A 54 -15.19 -4.10 24.72
N VAL A 55 -13.92 -4.33 24.34
CA VAL A 55 -13.08 -3.31 23.71
C VAL A 55 -13.53 -3.11 22.26
N GLN A 56 -13.63 -1.84 21.85
CA GLN A 56 -13.88 -1.44 20.47
C GLN A 56 -12.56 -1.10 19.80
N ALA A 57 -12.32 -1.66 18.61
CA ALA A 57 -11.05 -1.51 17.89
C ALA A 57 -10.88 -0.14 17.21
N ASN A 58 -11.97 0.54 16.91
CA ASN A 58 -12.02 1.74 16.06
C ASN A 58 -12.98 2.80 16.61
N VAL A 59 -13.15 2.86 17.93
CA VAL A 59 -13.92 3.92 18.60
C VAL A 59 -13.06 4.56 19.68
N HIS A 60 -12.49 5.70 19.34
CA HIS A 60 -11.59 6.46 20.20
C HIS A 60 -12.10 7.88 20.46
N ALA A 61 -13.20 8.27 19.82
CA ALA A 61 -13.86 9.56 20.02
C ALA A 61 -15.08 9.49 20.98
N PRO A 62 -15.41 10.57 21.70
CA PRO A 62 -16.54 10.60 22.64
C PRO A 62 -17.92 10.36 22.02
N GLY A 63 -18.05 10.48 20.71
CA GLY A 63 -19.33 10.33 20.00
C GLY A 63 -19.85 8.88 19.94
N GLY A 64 -19.02 7.88 20.29
CA GLY A 64 -19.41 6.46 20.21
C GLY A 64 -19.57 5.94 18.77
N LEU A 65 -19.17 6.74 17.78
CA LEU A 65 -19.12 6.37 16.38
C LEU A 65 -17.73 5.82 16.05
N ALA A 66 -17.66 5.00 15.00
CA ALA A 66 -16.38 4.59 14.43
C ALA A 66 -15.54 5.82 14.03
N ASP A 67 -14.22 5.68 14.12
CA ASP A 67 -13.29 6.80 13.92
C ASP A 67 -13.33 7.33 12.48
N PHE A 68 -13.44 6.44 11.47
CA PHE A 68 -13.49 6.84 10.07
C PHE A 68 -14.67 7.77 9.73
N PRO A 69 -15.95 7.41 10.00
CA PRO A 69 -17.08 8.31 9.74
C PRO A 69 -17.01 9.58 10.60
N THR A 70 -16.46 9.51 11.81
CA THR A 70 -16.22 10.70 12.65
C THR A 70 -15.26 11.66 11.97
N ALA A 71 -14.14 11.16 11.44
CA ALA A 71 -13.15 11.95 10.73
C ALA A 71 -13.67 12.49 9.39
N LEU A 72 -14.48 11.70 8.66
CA LEU A 72 -15.13 12.13 7.42
C LEU A 72 -16.13 13.27 7.66
N GLN A 73 -16.94 13.19 8.71
CA GLN A 73 -17.85 14.27 9.07
C GLN A 73 -17.10 15.55 9.46
N ALA A 74 -16.02 15.41 10.23
CA ALA A 74 -15.15 16.55 10.57
C ALA A 74 -14.55 17.18 9.31
N LEU A 75 -14.04 16.37 8.38
CA LEU A 75 -13.51 16.84 7.09
C LEU A 75 -14.55 17.63 6.30
N GLN A 76 -15.77 17.11 6.13
CA GLN A 76 -16.82 17.81 5.37
C GLN A 76 -17.26 19.12 6.03
N THR A 77 -17.17 19.19 7.36
CA THR A 77 -17.54 20.40 8.12
C THR A 77 -16.44 21.44 8.07
N GLU A 78 -15.19 21.03 8.26
CA GLU A 78 -14.05 21.92 8.42
C GLU A 78 -13.42 22.31 7.09
N LEU A 79 -13.39 21.41 6.10
CA LEU A 79 -12.79 21.59 4.78
C LEU A 79 -13.80 21.24 3.66
N PRO A 80 -14.89 22.03 3.51
CA PRO A 80 -16.02 21.69 2.63
C PRO A 80 -15.67 21.67 1.13
N ASN A 81 -14.51 22.21 0.74
CA ASN A 81 -14.04 22.20 -0.65
C ASN A 81 -13.17 20.98 -0.99
N VAL A 82 -12.95 20.07 -0.04
CA VAL A 82 -12.27 18.81 -0.32
C VAL A 82 -13.19 17.94 -1.18
N GLN A 83 -12.66 17.52 -2.32
CA GLN A 83 -13.36 16.77 -3.36
C GLN A 83 -12.77 15.39 -3.57
N SER A 84 -11.57 15.11 -3.07
CA SER A 84 -10.89 13.83 -3.26
C SER A 84 -10.13 13.38 -2.01
N GLY A 85 -10.11 12.07 -1.78
CA GLY A 85 -9.32 11.44 -0.73
C GLY A 85 -8.40 10.37 -1.28
N LEU A 86 -7.10 10.46 -0.98
CA LEU A 86 -6.16 9.37 -1.17
C LEU A 86 -6.40 8.35 -0.06
N LEU A 87 -7.03 7.23 -0.39
CA LEU A 87 -7.31 6.14 0.54
C LEU A 87 -6.11 5.17 0.53
N ILE A 88 -5.30 5.23 1.58
CA ILE A 88 -4.05 4.47 1.66
C ILE A 88 -4.33 3.12 2.34
N ALA A 89 -3.78 2.03 1.79
CA ALA A 89 -3.87 0.70 2.39
C ALA A 89 -2.56 -0.06 2.24
N SER A 90 -2.00 -0.51 3.36
CA SER A 90 -0.61 -1.00 3.41
C SER A 90 -0.47 -2.51 3.58
N TRP A 91 0.42 -3.12 2.79
CA TRP A 91 1.03 -4.44 3.08
C TRP A 91 2.50 -4.25 3.48
N PHE A 92 3.15 -5.33 3.91
CA PHE A 92 4.48 -5.31 4.50
C PHE A 92 5.47 -6.12 3.67
N GLY A 93 6.58 -5.48 3.31
CA GLY A 93 7.77 -6.08 2.70
C GLY A 93 8.82 -6.41 3.76
N ASP A 94 9.47 -7.56 3.60
CA ASP A 94 10.39 -8.12 4.62
C ASP A 94 11.88 -8.07 4.22
N ASP A 95 12.22 -7.74 2.98
CA ASP A 95 13.63 -7.66 2.51
C ASP A 95 13.85 -6.53 1.47
N LEU A 96 15.00 -5.86 1.50
CA LEU A 96 15.42 -4.91 0.46
C LEU A 96 15.98 -5.58 -0.81
N ARG A 97 16.18 -6.89 -0.81
CA ARG A 97 16.63 -7.66 -1.97
C ARG A 97 15.40 -8.20 -2.69
N CYS A 98 15.12 -7.68 -3.88
CA CYS A 98 13.91 -7.96 -4.65
C CYS A 98 13.66 -9.47 -4.84
N GLY A 99 14.69 -10.25 -5.17
CA GLY A 99 14.55 -11.71 -5.33
C GLY A 99 14.31 -12.50 -4.04
N ALA A 100 14.37 -11.87 -2.85
CA ALA A 100 14.08 -12.49 -1.56
C ALA A 100 12.92 -11.82 -0.80
N CYS A 101 12.46 -10.66 -1.27
CA CYS A 101 11.41 -9.89 -0.62
C CYS A 101 10.05 -10.56 -0.83
N THR A 102 9.33 -10.77 0.27
CA THR A 102 7.92 -11.17 0.24
C THR A 102 7.03 -10.04 0.74
N ILE A 103 5.84 -9.91 0.14
CA ILE A 103 4.88 -8.85 0.43
C ILE A 103 3.59 -9.46 0.96
N ARG A 104 3.24 -9.15 2.21
CA ARG A 104 2.15 -9.83 2.93
C ARG A 104 1.23 -8.85 3.66
N PRO A 105 -0.07 -9.14 3.76
CA PRO A 105 -0.90 -8.49 4.76
C PRO A 105 -0.54 -9.03 6.15
N LYS A 106 -0.56 -8.17 7.16
CA LYS A 106 -0.20 -8.55 8.54
C LYS A 106 -1.17 -7.97 9.57
N VAL A 107 -1.13 -8.56 10.76
CA VAL A 107 -1.94 -8.16 11.91
C VAL A 107 -1.08 -7.61 13.03
N GLU A 108 -1.63 -6.76 13.89
CA GLU A 108 -0.98 -6.29 15.11
C GLU A 108 -0.91 -7.41 16.17
N PHE A 109 -1.95 -8.25 16.22
CA PHE A 109 -2.07 -9.35 17.16
C PHE A 109 -2.89 -10.49 16.57
N THR A 110 -2.34 -11.70 16.55
CA THR A 110 -3.08 -12.91 16.13
C THR A 110 -4.20 -13.30 17.10
N SER A 111 -4.12 -12.83 18.35
CA SER A 111 -5.06 -13.17 19.44
C SER A 111 -6.28 -12.26 19.57
N ARG A 112 -6.34 -11.14 18.82
CA ARG A 112 -7.42 -10.14 18.94
C ARG A 112 -8.17 -10.06 17.62
N ASP A 113 -9.43 -10.47 17.58
CA ASP A 113 -10.22 -10.45 16.34
C ASP A 113 -11.57 -9.75 16.52
N GLY A 114 -12.11 -9.23 15.42
CA GLY A 114 -13.40 -8.57 15.35
C GLY A 114 -14.53 -9.60 15.37
N LEU A 115 -15.49 -9.44 16.28
CA LEU A 115 -16.59 -10.41 16.45
C LEU A 115 -17.59 -10.39 15.30
N SER A 116 -18.03 -9.20 14.90
CA SER A 116 -18.97 -8.98 13.79
C SER A 116 -18.29 -8.80 12.43
N GLN A 117 -16.98 -8.58 12.44
CA GLN A 117 -16.16 -8.38 11.25
C GLN A 117 -14.79 -9.03 11.47
N PRO A 118 -14.68 -10.36 11.38
CA PRO A 118 -13.38 -11.04 11.49
C PRO A 118 -12.40 -10.50 10.46
N TRP A 119 -11.15 -10.32 10.85
CA TRP A 119 -10.16 -9.78 9.92
C TRP A 119 -9.79 -10.80 8.85
N THR A 120 -9.81 -10.32 7.61
CA THR A 120 -9.35 -11.05 6.44
C THR A 120 -8.85 -10.07 5.39
N VAL A 121 -7.74 -10.43 4.74
CA VAL A 121 -7.19 -9.72 3.57
C VAL A 121 -6.73 -10.74 2.55
N ALA A 122 -7.16 -10.61 1.30
CA ALA A 122 -6.75 -11.50 0.20
C ALA A 122 -6.97 -13.00 0.50
N GLY A 123 -8.07 -13.30 1.20
CA GLY A 123 -8.44 -14.65 1.63
C GLY A 123 -7.61 -15.19 2.81
N VAL A 124 -6.67 -14.43 3.37
CA VAL A 124 -5.92 -14.81 4.57
C VAL A 124 -6.74 -14.46 5.81
N PRO A 125 -7.19 -15.45 6.60
CA PRO A 125 -7.81 -15.17 7.89
C PRO A 125 -6.74 -14.79 8.93
N ARG A 126 -7.14 -14.08 9.99
CA ARG A 126 -6.23 -13.69 11.09
C ARG A 126 -5.36 -14.84 11.63
N ALA A 127 -5.94 -16.04 11.75
CA ALA A 127 -5.25 -17.21 12.30
C ALA A 127 -4.04 -17.67 11.46
N GLU A 128 -3.98 -17.27 10.19
CA GLU A 128 -2.89 -17.60 9.26
C GLU A 128 -2.00 -16.38 8.95
N ALA A 129 -2.35 -15.20 9.47
CA ALA A 129 -1.60 -13.99 9.25
C ALA A 129 -0.35 -13.90 10.14
N GLU A 130 0.68 -13.26 9.63
CA GLU A 130 1.85 -12.90 10.41
C GLU A 130 1.58 -11.64 11.23
N GLU A 131 2.21 -11.56 12.41
CA GLU A 131 2.21 -10.31 13.17
C GLU A 131 3.22 -9.34 12.57
N VAL A 132 2.89 -8.04 12.60
CA VAL A 132 3.85 -6.97 12.33
C VAL A 132 5.00 -7.01 13.33
N ALA A 133 6.18 -6.53 12.91
CA ALA A 133 7.35 -6.48 13.77
C ALA A 133 7.09 -5.72 15.09
N ARG A 134 7.76 -6.14 16.17
CA ARG A 134 7.57 -5.58 17.52
C ARG A 134 8.83 -4.91 18.04
N LEU A 135 8.67 -3.72 18.62
CA LEU A 135 9.72 -3.01 19.34
C LEU A 135 9.24 -2.69 20.75
N GLY A 136 9.97 -3.20 21.77
CA GLY A 136 9.57 -3.02 23.16
C GLY A 136 8.21 -3.66 23.52
N GLY A 137 7.83 -4.74 22.81
CA GLY A 137 6.54 -5.43 22.99
C GLY A 137 5.38 -4.85 22.17
N ASN A 138 5.52 -3.63 21.65
CA ASN A 138 4.48 -2.97 20.85
C ASN A 138 4.70 -3.20 19.35
N PRO A 139 3.61 -3.31 18.57
CA PRO A 139 3.73 -3.33 17.10
C PRO A 139 4.32 -2.01 16.60
N VAL A 140 5.20 -2.07 15.60
CA VAL A 140 5.84 -0.86 15.04
C VAL A 140 4.95 -0.10 14.03
N TYR A 141 3.94 -0.78 13.50
CA TYR A 141 2.91 -0.24 12.62
C TYR A 141 1.54 -0.77 13.04
N GLY A 142 0.46 -0.15 12.57
CA GLY A 142 -0.85 -0.81 12.55
C GLY A 142 -0.84 -1.97 11.56
N GLY A 143 -1.78 -2.92 11.68
CA GLY A 143 -1.92 -4.03 10.73
C GLY A 143 -2.50 -3.57 9.39
N THR A 144 -2.56 -4.45 8.40
CA THR A 144 -3.21 -4.16 7.12
C THR A 144 -4.71 -3.95 7.34
N PRO A 145 -5.33 -2.87 6.82
CA PRO A 145 -6.78 -2.70 6.88
C PRO A 145 -7.50 -3.89 6.25
N SER A 146 -8.54 -4.40 6.91
CA SER A 146 -9.31 -5.53 6.40
C SER A 146 -9.99 -5.20 5.07
N ASP A 147 -10.19 -6.20 4.20
CA ASP A 147 -10.90 -5.99 2.93
C ASP A 147 -12.29 -5.38 3.16
N ALA A 148 -12.98 -5.83 4.21
CA ALA A 148 -14.29 -5.29 4.60
C ALA A 148 -14.24 -3.80 4.99
N SER A 149 -13.22 -3.39 5.78
CA SER A 149 -13.05 -2.00 6.18
C SER A 149 -12.75 -1.08 4.99
N ILE A 150 -12.00 -1.57 4.00
CA ILE A 150 -11.71 -0.84 2.76
C ILE A 150 -13.00 -0.63 1.95
N LEU A 151 -13.79 -1.68 1.74
CA LEU A 151 -15.07 -1.58 1.02
C LEU A 151 -16.01 -0.57 1.70
N GLN A 152 -16.09 -0.60 3.03
CA GLN A 152 -16.87 0.37 3.81
C GLN A 152 -16.37 1.81 3.63
N ALA A 153 -15.05 2.03 3.67
CA ALA A 153 -14.48 3.36 3.47
C ALA A 153 -14.72 3.90 2.06
N ILE A 154 -14.60 3.07 1.02
CA ILE A 154 -14.89 3.48 -0.37
C ILE A 154 -16.35 3.91 -0.49
N ASP A 155 -17.29 3.12 0.03
CA ASP A 155 -18.72 3.46 0.01
C ASP A 155 -19.01 4.77 0.76
N ALA A 156 -18.47 4.92 1.98
CA ALA A 156 -18.66 6.12 2.78
C ALA A 156 -18.09 7.39 2.11
N LEU A 157 -16.91 7.30 1.48
CA LEU A 157 -16.32 8.42 0.74
C LEU A 157 -17.19 8.81 -0.47
N ASN A 158 -17.66 7.83 -1.23
CA ASN A 158 -18.57 8.08 -2.36
C ASN A 158 -19.89 8.71 -1.88
N GLY A 159 -20.48 8.19 -0.80
CA GLY A 159 -21.68 8.75 -0.18
C GLY A 159 -21.49 10.19 0.33
N ALA A 160 -20.27 10.54 0.71
CA ALA A 160 -19.84 11.89 1.10
C ALA A 160 -19.48 12.80 -0.09
N GLY A 161 -19.60 12.31 -1.32
CA GLY A 161 -19.24 13.05 -2.54
C GLY A 161 -17.75 13.23 -2.76
N GLN A 162 -16.91 12.38 -2.13
CA GLN A 162 -15.46 12.39 -2.28
C GLN A 162 -15.02 11.42 -3.38
N ALA A 163 -14.26 11.92 -4.34
CA ALA A 163 -13.57 11.09 -5.32
C ALA A 163 -12.49 10.24 -4.63
N VAL A 164 -12.60 8.93 -4.74
CA VAL A 164 -11.66 8.00 -4.11
C VAL A 164 -10.45 7.77 -5.02
N VAL A 165 -9.26 8.10 -4.52
CA VAL A 165 -7.97 7.72 -5.12
C VAL A 165 -7.39 6.60 -4.27
N PHE A 166 -7.47 5.36 -4.74
CA PHE A 166 -6.97 4.22 -3.98
C PHE A 166 -5.46 4.11 -4.10
N TYR A 167 -4.76 4.05 -2.97
CA TYR A 167 -3.31 4.08 -2.89
C TYR A 167 -2.76 2.86 -2.12
N PRO A 168 -2.49 1.74 -2.81
CA PRO A 168 -1.70 0.64 -2.26
C PRO A 168 -0.32 1.12 -1.82
N PHE A 169 0.07 0.78 -0.60
CA PHE A 169 1.35 1.23 -0.03
C PHE A 169 2.15 0.05 0.53
N LEU A 170 3.47 0.09 0.34
CA LEU A 170 4.37 -0.94 0.85
C LEU A 170 5.18 -0.38 2.02
N LEU A 171 4.91 -0.90 3.22
CA LEU A 171 5.73 -0.63 4.40
C LEU A 171 6.85 -1.66 4.50
N MET A 172 8.00 -1.26 5.04
CA MET A 172 9.10 -2.18 5.33
C MET A 172 9.30 -2.23 6.85
N GLU A 173 9.47 -3.42 7.42
CA GLU A 173 9.40 -3.61 8.88
C GLU A 173 10.65 -4.26 9.51
N GLN A 174 11.76 -4.29 8.79
CA GLN A 174 13.03 -4.78 9.32
C GLN A 174 13.42 -3.99 10.57
N LEU A 175 13.81 -4.67 11.64
CA LEU A 175 14.32 -4.03 12.86
C LEU A 175 15.84 -4.12 12.94
N ALA A 176 16.45 -3.41 13.88
CA ALA A 176 17.89 -3.56 14.13
C ALA A 176 18.24 -5.01 14.50
N GLY A 177 19.34 -5.53 13.95
CA GLY A 177 19.75 -6.92 14.17
C GLY A 177 18.90 -7.96 13.42
N ASN A 178 18.32 -7.59 12.27
CA ASN A 178 17.49 -8.48 11.45
C ASN A 178 18.26 -9.64 10.79
N GLY A 179 19.59 -9.56 10.72
CA GLY A 179 20.45 -10.59 10.11
C GLY A 179 20.29 -10.73 8.60
N LEU A 180 19.60 -9.81 7.93
CA LEU A 180 19.45 -9.78 6.49
C LEU A 180 20.66 -9.04 5.88
N PRO A 181 21.39 -9.63 4.93
CA PRO A 181 22.48 -8.95 4.25
C PRO A 181 22.02 -7.63 3.62
N ASP A 182 22.75 -6.54 3.87
CA ASP A 182 22.45 -5.25 3.25
C ASP A 182 22.84 -5.28 1.76
N PRO A 183 21.92 -5.04 0.82
CA PRO A 183 22.28 -4.96 -0.59
C PRO A 183 23.11 -3.70 -0.92
N TRP A 184 23.11 -2.67 -0.05
CA TRP A 184 23.78 -1.39 -0.29
C TRP A 184 25.18 -1.28 0.31
N SER A 185 25.62 -2.26 1.12
CA SER A 185 26.93 -2.24 1.78
C SER A 185 27.38 -3.66 2.14
N ASP A 186 28.49 -3.79 2.88
CA ASP A 186 28.94 -5.06 3.46
C ASP A 186 28.37 -5.32 4.86
N ALA A 187 27.37 -4.54 5.30
CA ALA A 187 26.70 -4.77 6.57
C ALA A 187 25.93 -6.10 6.57
N THR A 188 25.92 -6.75 7.74
CA THR A 188 25.21 -8.01 8.00
C THR A 188 23.72 -7.84 8.19
N ASP A 189 23.27 -6.60 8.37
CA ASP A 189 21.91 -6.22 8.69
C ASP A 189 21.44 -5.12 7.74
N GLN A 190 20.20 -5.23 7.28
CA GLN A 190 19.54 -4.14 6.59
C GLN A 190 19.19 -3.00 7.57
N PRO A 191 19.07 -1.75 7.10
CA PRO A 191 18.63 -0.65 7.95
C PRO A 191 17.26 -0.92 8.59
N ALA A 192 17.04 -0.41 9.79
CA ALA A 192 15.74 -0.53 10.46
C ALA A 192 14.69 0.36 9.77
N LEU A 193 13.48 -0.18 9.57
CA LEU A 193 12.33 0.45 8.93
C LEU A 193 12.72 1.22 7.65
N PRO A 194 13.40 0.54 6.69
CA PRO A 194 13.93 1.20 5.53
C PRO A 194 12.80 1.69 4.61
N TRP A 195 13.08 2.72 3.84
CA TRP A 195 12.15 3.14 2.78
C TRP A 195 12.11 2.14 1.62
N ARG A 196 10.92 1.79 1.13
CA ARG A 196 10.69 0.84 0.03
C ARG A 196 11.45 1.20 -1.26
N GLY A 197 11.70 2.48 -1.51
CA GLY A 197 12.49 2.94 -2.66
C GLY A 197 13.95 2.48 -2.64
N ARG A 198 14.38 1.77 -1.59
CA ARG A 198 15.68 1.09 -1.49
C ARG A 198 15.66 -0.39 -1.90
N ILE A 199 14.50 -0.96 -2.22
CA ILE A 199 14.42 -2.33 -2.74
C ILE A 199 15.22 -2.40 -4.04
N THR A 200 16.15 -3.36 -4.13
CA THR A 200 17.09 -3.50 -5.25
C THR A 200 17.53 -4.97 -5.40
N LEU A 201 18.55 -5.25 -6.21
CA LEU A 201 19.13 -6.60 -6.38
C LEU A 201 19.75 -7.13 -5.06
N GLY A 202 20.12 -8.41 -5.03
CA GLY A 202 20.88 -9.02 -3.93
C GLY A 202 22.14 -8.24 -3.53
N LYS A 203 22.77 -7.58 -4.51
CA LYS A 203 23.73 -6.47 -4.32
C LYS A 203 23.35 -5.33 -5.27
N ALA A 204 23.14 -4.14 -4.73
CA ALA A 204 22.69 -2.97 -5.47
C ALA A 204 23.63 -2.61 -6.64
N PRO A 205 23.14 -1.99 -7.72
CA PRO A 205 23.99 -1.47 -8.79
C PRO A 205 25.17 -0.65 -8.24
N GLY A 206 26.39 -0.95 -8.72
CA GLY A 206 27.63 -0.33 -8.26
C GLY A 206 28.29 -1.01 -7.05
N GLN A 207 27.64 -1.97 -6.39
CA GLN A 207 28.26 -2.77 -5.34
C GLN A 207 29.04 -3.96 -5.90
N PRO A 208 30.15 -4.39 -5.26
CA PRO A 208 30.85 -5.61 -5.62
C PRO A 208 29.91 -6.83 -5.61
N GLY A 209 29.97 -7.63 -6.69
CA GLY A 209 29.12 -8.82 -6.82
C GLY A 209 27.68 -8.55 -7.26
N THR A 210 27.35 -7.32 -7.65
CA THR A 210 26.03 -7.01 -8.25
C THR A 210 25.77 -7.83 -9.52
N THR A 211 24.52 -8.25 -9.70
CA THR A 211 24.00 -8.89 -10.91
C THR A 211 23.50 -7.88 -11.93
N ASP A 212 23.59 -6.57 -11.65
CA ASP A 212 23.19 -5.50 -12.55
C ASP A 212 23.83 -5.66 -13.93
N ARG A 213 23.07 -5.36 -14.99
CA ARG A 213 23.41 -5.54 -16.40
C ARG A 213 23.55 -6.99 -16.86
N THR A 214 22.98 -7.95 -16.13
CA THR A 214 22.99 -9.38 -16.48
C THR A 214 21.59 -9.97 -16.60
N ALA A 215 21.49 -11.21 -17.08
CA ALA A 215 20.23 -11.96 -17.08
C ALA A 215 19.76 -12.32 -15.66
N ALA A 216 20.67 -12.43 -14.69
CA ALA A 216 20.32 -12.74 -13.31
C ALA A 216 19.54 -11.59 -12.64
N ALA A 217 19.87 -10.34 -12.96
CA ALA A 217 19.10 -9.19 -12.49
C ALA A 217 17.64 -9.23 -12.95
N ALA A 218 17.38 -9.66 -14.19
CA ALA A 218 16.02 -9.81 -14.68
C ALA A 218 15.26 -10.95 -13.97
N ALA A 219 15.95 -12.03 -13.56
CA ALA A 219 15.35 -13.11 -12.79
C ALA A 219 14.97 -12.67 -11.37
N GLU A 220 15.86 -11.95 -10.67
CA GLU A 220 15.57 -11.42 -9.33
C GLU A 220 14.37 -10.44 -9.34
N VAL A 221 14.28 -9.61 -10.38
CA VAL A 221 13.11 -8.73 -10.60
C VAL A 221 11.85 -9.55 -10.88
N ALA A 222 11.94 -10.60 -11.69
CA ALA A 222 10.80 -11.47 -11.96
C ALA A 222 10.28 -12.16 -10.69
N ASP A 223 11.18 -12.59 -9.80
CA ASP A 223 10.81 -13.20 -8.51
C ASP A 223 10.04 -12.21 -7.62
N PHE A 224 10.44 -10.93 -7.59
CA PHE A 224 9.72 -9.88 -6.84
C PHE A 224 8.30 -9.63 -7.36
N PHE A 225 8.17 -9.50 -8.69
CA PHE A 225 6.87 -9.26 -9.32
C PHE A 225 5.97 -10.49 -9.24
N GLY A 226 6.56 -11.68 -9.30
CA GLY A 226 5.83 -12.95 -9.34
C GLY A 226 5.04 -13.14 -10.62
N THR A 227 4.11 -14.09 -10.58
CA THR A 227 3.38 -14.59 -11.75
C THR A 227 1.87 -14.45 -11.65
N ALA A 228 1.34 -13.86 -10.56
CA ALA A 228 -0.08 -13.56 -10.43
C ALA A 228 -0.61 -12.68 -11.59
N GLN A 229 -1.81 -13.02 -12.08
CA GLN A 229 -2.48 -12.35 -13.20
C GLN A 229 -3.87 -11.85 -12.79
N ALA A 230 -4.44 -10.91 -13.52
CA ALA A 230 -5.79 -10.40 -13.26
C ALA A 230 -6.83 -11.53 -13.26
N THR A 231 -6.66 -12.52 -14.13
CA THR A 231 -7.56 -13.68 -14.26
C THR A 231 -7.55 -14.62 -13.06
N ASP A 232 -6.56 -14.49 -12.16
CA ASP A 232 -6.52 -15.26 -10.92
C ASP A 232 -7.50 -14.73 -9.86
N PHE A 233 -8.09 -13.55 -10.10
CA PHE A 233 -9.04 -12.90 -9.21
C PHE A 233 -10.46 -13.00 -9.75
N VAL A 234 -11.32 -13.70 -9.02
CA VAL A 234 -12.77 -13.72 -9.26
C VAL A 234 -13.42 -12.62 -8.44
N ILE A 235 -14.04 -11.66 -9.13
CA ILE A 235 -14.70 -10.51 -8.53
C ILE A 235 -16.21 -10.76 -8.47
N ALA A 236 -16.78 -10.60 -7.28
CA ALA A 236 -18.21 -10.52 -7.03
C ALA A 236 -18.51 -9.22 -6.25
N PRO A 237 -19.77 -8.74 -6.21
CA PRO A 237 -20.12 -7.56 -5.43
C PRO A 237 -19.65 -7.68 -3.97
N GLY A 238 -18.72 -6.80 -3.56
CA GLY A 238 -18.15 -6.78 -2.21
C GLY A 238 -17.30 -8.01 -1.82
N THR A 239 -16.85 -8.83 -2.77
CA THR A 239 -16.01 -10.01 -2.46
C THR A 239 -15.03 -10.31 -3.59
N VAL A 240 -13.80 -10.66 -3.20
CA VAL A 240 -12.74 -11.09 -4.12
C VAL A 240 -12.24 -12.46 -3.71
N THR A 241 -12.08 -13.37 -4.65
CA THR A 241 -11.46 -14.68 -4.42
C THR A 241 -10.23 -14.82 -5.31
N TYR A 242 -9.10 -15.17 -4.72
CA TYR A 242 -7.84 -15.43 -5.43
C TYR A 242 -7.61 -16.94 -5.57
N SER A 243 -7.30 -17.39 -6.79
CA SER A 243 -6.98 -18.80 -7.10
C SER A 243 -5.67 -18.98 -7.88
N GLY A 244 -4.82 -17.96 -7.89
CA GLY A 244 -3.53 -17.98 -8.59
C GLY A 244 -2.41 -18.68 -7.82
N PRO A 245 -1.15 -18.51 -8.27
CA PRO A 245 0.02 -19.08 -7.62
C PRO A 245 0.11 -18.72 -6.12
N PRO A 246 0.58 -19.64 -5.24
CA PRO A 246 0.72 -19.40 -3.81
C PRO A 246 1.99 -18.59 -3.49
N GLU A 247 2.07 -17.37 -4.03
CA GLU A 247 3.19 -16.45 -3.92
C GLU A 247 2.82 -15.20 -3.11
N TRP A 248 3.82 -14.51 -2.58
CA TRP A 248 3.67 -13.24 -1.86
C TRP A 248 4.44 -12.15 -2.58
N SER A 249 3.95 -11.85 -3.78
CA SER A 249 4.61 -11.03 -4.80
C SER A 249 3.97 -9.65 -4.95
N TYR A 250 4.67 -8.75 -5.64
CA TYR A 250 4.16 -7.41 -5.93
C TYR A 250 2.91 -7.44 -6.82
N ARG A 251 2.83 -8.33 -7.82
CA ARG A 251 1.63 -8.46 -8.67
C ARG A 251 0.43 -8.90 -7.85
N ARG A 252 0.57 -9.91 -6.98
CA ARG A 252 -0.53 -10.38 -6.14
C ARG A 252 -1.04 -9.26 -5.22
N PHE A 253 -0.12 -8.50 -4.63
CA PHE A 253 -0.45 -7.35 -3.80
C PHE A 253 -1.30 -6.30 -4.55
N ILE A 254 -0.80 -5.80 -5.67
CA ILE A 254 -1.45 -4.72 -6.42
C ILE A 254 -2.76 -5.20 -7.07
N LEU A 255 -2.79 -6.41 -7.65
CA LEU A 255 -3.97 -6.95 -8.30
C LEU A 255 -5.08 -7.32 -7.30
N HIS A 256 -4.75 -7.73 -6.07
CA HIS A 256 -5.74 -7.91 -5.02
C HIS A 256 -6.51 -6.62 -4.75
N TYR A 257 -5.79 -5.52 -4.55
CA TYR A 257 -6.45 -4.23 -4.30
C TYR A 257 -7.17 -3.68 -5.54
N ALA A 258 -6.66 -3.90 -6.74
CA ALA A 258 -7.39 -3.54 -7.96
C ALA A 258 -8.71 -4.34 -8.07
N ALA A 259 -8.67 -5.64 -7.78
CA ALA A 259 -9.87 -6.47 -7.75
C ALA A 259 -10.86 -6.04 -6.65
N LEU A 260 -10.37 -5.64 -5.47
CA LEU A 260 -11.20 -5.14 -4.38
C LEU A 260 -11.87 -3.81 -4.75
N CYS A 261 -11.13 -2.91 -5.40
CA CYS A 261 -11.67 -1.66 -5.94
C CYS A 261 -12.73 -1.91 -7.01
N ALA A 262 -12.53 -2.91 -7.89
CA ALA A 262 -13.53 -3.33 -8.86
C ALA A 262 -14.78 -3.94 -8.20
N ALA A 263 -14.59 -4.74 -7.14
CA ALA A 263 -15.69 -5.33 -6.36
C ALA A 263 -16.54 -4.28 -5.63
N SER A 264 -15.92 -3.17 -5.22
CA SER A 264 -16.58 -2.02 -4.60
C SER A 264 -17.30 -1.15 -5.62
N GLY A 265 -16.62 -0.84 -6.73
CA GLY A 265 -16.96 0.30 -7.57
C GLY A 265 -16.66 1.66 -6.89
N GLY A 266 -16.87 2.75 -7.62
CA GLY A 266 -16.75 4.12 -7.06
C GLY A 266 -15.31 4.60 -6.81
N VAL A 267 -14.31 3.95 -7.40
CA VAL A 267 -12.92 4.44 -7.36
C VAL A 267 -12.66 5.29 -8.61
N GLU A 268 -12.22 6.53 -8.40
CA GLU A 268 -11.91 7.48 -9.49
C GLU A 268 -10.51 7.26 -10.04
N ALA A 269 -9.55 6.91 -9.17
CA ALA A 269 -8.19 6.60 -9.57
C ALA A 269 -7.54 5.52 -8.70
N PHE A 270 -6.57 4.80 -9.25
CA PHE A 270 -5.85 3.72 -8.59
C PHE A 270 -4.34 3.86 -8.82
N CYS A 271 -3.56 3.87 -7.76
CA CYS A 271 -2.10 3.89 -7.83
C CYS A 271 -1.55 2.47 -8.07
N ILE A 272 -0.90 2.24 -9.20
CA ILE A 272 -0.28 0.94 -9.54
C ILE A 272 1.04 0.69 -8.79
N GLY A 273 1.59 1.73 -8.17
CA GLY A 273 2.81 1.68 -7.40
C GLY A 273 3.31 3.07 -7.05
N SER A 274 4.23 3.13 -6.08
CA SER A 274 4.84 4.39 -5.70
C SER A 274 6.26 4.25 -5.19
N GLU A 275 7.09 5.23 -5.57
CA GLU A 275 8.46 5.41 -5.10
C GLU A 275 9.32 4.12 -5.16
N MET A 276 9.12 3.29 -6.18
CA MET A 276 9.88 2.04 -6.37
C MET A 276 11.27 2.32 -6.98
N ARG A 277 11.92 3.37 -6.50
CA ARG A 277 13.03 4.07 -7.17
C ARG A 277 14.19 3.17 -7.54
N ALA A 278 14.80 2.51 -6.56
CA ALA A 278 15.96 1.67 -6.83
C ALA A 278 15.61 0.40 -7.61
N LEU A 279 14.38 -0.10 -7.49
CA LEU A 279 13.90 -1.27 -8.23
C LEU A 279 13.79 -0.94 -9.73
N LEU A 280 13.23 0.22 -10.07
CA LEU A 280 13.05 0.64 -11.47
C LEU A 280 14.37 1.01 -12.17
N GLN A 281 15.42 1.32 -11.40
CA GLN A 281 16.76 1.59 -11.93
C GLN A 281 17.59 0.33 -12.23
N ILE A 282 17.11 -0.86 -11.85
CA ILE A 282 17.80 -2.13 -12.12
C ILE A 282 17.94 -2.33 -13.64
N ARG A 283 19.14 -2.67 -14.09
CA ARG A 283 19.42 -2.99 -15.49
C ARG A 283 19.57 -4.49 -15.69
N GLY A 284 18.91 -5.01 -16.72
CA GLY A 284 19.15 -6.35 -17.25
C GLY A 284 20.25 -6.37 -18.30
N ALA A 285 20.46 -7.52 -18.94
CA ALA A 285 21.41 -7.65 -20.05
C ALA A 285 21.14 -6.59 -21.14
N GLY A 286 22.22 -5.97 -21.63
CA GLY A 286 22.14 -4.93 -22.66
C GLY A 286 21.52 -3.61 -22.20
N ASP A 287 21.55 -3.30 -20.90
CA ASP A 287 20.95 -2.10 -20.30
C ASP A 287 19.43 -1.98 -20.54
N SER A 288 18.74 -3.14 -20.55
CA SER A 288 17.28 -3.22 -20.44
C SER A 288 16.81 -2.86 -19.02
N PHE A 289 15.56 -2.45 -18.84
CA PHE A 289 14.98 -2.12 -17.52
C PHE A 289 13.84 -3.10 -17.17
N PRO A 290 14.16 -4.30 -16.65
CA PRO A 290 13.17 -5.35 -16.45
C PRO A 290 12.03 -4.98 -15.50
N ALA A 291 12.31 -4.18 -14.45
CA ALA A 291 11.27 -3.77 -13.52
C ALA A 291 10.29 -2.77 -14.16
N VAL A 292 10.76 -1.91 -15.06
CA VAL A 292 9.89 -1.01 -15.84
C VAL A 292 8.97 -1.82 -16.75
N ALA A 293 9.51 -2.84 -17.43
CA ALA A 293 8.69 -3.72 -18.26
C ALA A 293 7.61 -4.45 -17.44
N GLN A 294 7.97 -4.97 -16.26
CA GLN A 294 7.02 -5.61 -15.36
C GLN A 294 5.93 -4.65 -14.82
N MET A 295 6.28 -3.38 -14.58
CA MET A 295 5.29 -2.36 -14.21
C MET A 295 4.31 -2.06 -15.35
N ILE A 296 4.76 -2.06 -16.60
CA ILE A 296 3.87 -1.89 -17.77
C ILE A 296 2.93 -3.09 -17.90
N ASP A 297 3.44 -4.31 -17.75
CA ASP A 297 2.61 -5.51 -17.78
C ASP A 297 1.56 -5.48 -16.64
N LEU A 298 1.97 -5.08 -15.43
CA LEU A 298 1.06 -4.92 -14.29
C LEU A 298 0.03 -3.81 -14.52
N LEU A 299 0.42 -2.68 -15.12
CA LEU A 299 -0.47 -1.58 -15.49
C LEU A 299 -1.62 -2.08 -16.37
N HIS A 300 -1.32 -2.90 -17.38
CA HIS A 300 -2.33 -3.44 -18.30
C HIS A 300 -3.26 -4.45 -17.62
N GLU A 301 -2.76 -5.21 -16.64
CA GLU A 301 -3.57 -6.14 -15.85
C GLU A 301 -4.49 -5.43 -14.87
N VAL A 302 -4.00 -4.36 -14.23
CA VAL A 302 -4.83 -3.46 -13.43
C VAL A 302 -5.90 -2.81 -14.30
N ARG A 303 -5.55 -2.37 -15.52
CA ARG A 303 -6.51 -1.84 -16.50
C ARG A 303 -7.58 -2.86 -16.87
N ALA A 304 -7.22 -4.12 -17.02
CA ALA A 304 -8.17 -5.19 -17.32
C ALA A 304 -9.20 -5.40 -16.20
N LEU A 305 -8.80 -5.25 -14.93
CA LEU A 305 -9.69 -5.36 -13.78
C LEU A 305 -10.59 -4.13 -13.59
N LEU A 306 -10.02 -2.93 -13.69
CA LEU A 306 -10.71 -1.68 -13.34
C LEU A 306 -11.44 -1.03 -14.52
N GLY A 307 -11.13 -1.44 -15.75
CA GLY A 307 -11.72 -0.87 -16.96
C GLY A 307 -11.20 0.54 -17.27
N PRO A 308 -11.74 1.20 -18.32
CA PRO A 308 -11.20 2.44 -18.84
C PRO A 308 -11.60 3.70 -18.04
N SER A 309 -12.58 3.60 -17.14
CA SER A 309 -13.10 4.77 -16.40
C SER A 309 -12.25 5.15 -15.20
N VAL A 310 -11.53 4.20 -14.61
CA VAL A 310 -10.66 4.45 -13.44
C VAL A 310 -9.31 4.97 -13.94
N LYS A 311 -8.85 6.11 -13.44
CA LYS A 311 -7.53 6.64 -13.81
C LYS A 311 -6.42 5.81 -13.16
N LEU A 312 -5.42 5.41 -13.92
CA LEU A 312 -4.26 4.70 -13.40
C LEU A 312 -3.10 5.65 -13.17
N VAL A 313 -2.52 5.56 -11.97
CA VAL A 313 -1.50 6.49 -11.48
C VAL A 313 -0.24 5.73 -11.12
N TYR A 314 0.92 6.28 -11.48
CA TYR A 314 2.19 5.93 -10.85
C TYR A 314 2.65 7.11 -10.01
N ALA A 315 2.83 6.92 -8.71
CA ALA A 315 3.27 7.97 -7.79
C ALA A 315 4.80 7.91 -7.62
N ALA A 316 5.51 8.59 -8.51
CA ALA A 316 6.98 8.61 -8.54
C ALA A 316 7.56 9.40 -7.38
N ASP A 317 8.69 8.95 -6.83
CA ASP A 317 9.55 9.77 -5.97
C ASP A 317 10.06 10.98 -6.77
N TRP A 318 10.14 12.16 -6.14
CA TRP A 318 10.56 13.39 -6.81
C TRP A 318 11.91 13.29 -7.55
N SER A 319 12.82 12.41 -7.10
CA SER A 319 14.13 12.24 -7.75
C SER A 319 14.08 11.39 -9.01
N GLU A 320 12.98 10.68 -9.28
CA GLU A 320 12.79 9.88 -10.50
C GLU A 320 12.57 10.75 -11.74
N TYR A 321 12.06 11.98 -11.57
CA TYR A 321 11.79 12.94 -12.65
C TYR A 321 13.02 13.26 -13.52
N ALA A 322 14.21 13.30 -12.93
CA ALA A 322 15.43 13.64 -13.67
C ALA A 322 16.03 12.47 -14.47
N GLY A 323 15.41 11.29 -14.42
CA GLY A 323 15.97 10.05 -14.95
C GLY A 323 17.12 9.51 -14.09
N TYR A 324 17.66 8.36 -14.50
CA TYR A 324 18.70 7.65 -13.77
C TYR A 324 20.10 8.04 -14.26
N ASP A 325 20.90 8.66 -13.40
CA ASP A 325 22.33 8.87 -13.63
C ASP A 325 23.11 7.63 -13.19
N ALA A 326 23.60 6.86 -14.15
CA ALA A 326 24.37 5.64 -13.89
C ALA A 326 25.87 5.91 -13.71
N GLY A 327 26.29 7.17 -13.66
CA GLY A 327 27.68 7.60 -13.65
C GLY A 327 28.32 7.59 -15.04
N GLY A 328 29.56 8.11 -15.11
CA GLY A 328 30.34 8.12 -16.36
C GLY A 328 29.73 8.96 -17.50
N GLY A 329 28.82 9.89 -17.18
CA GLY A 329 28.14 10.74 -18.16
C GLY A 329 26.95 10.08 -18.86
N THR A 330 26.53 8.88 -18.44
CA THR A 330 25.37 8.19 -19.00
C THR A 330 24.12 8.46 -18.18
N ARG A 331 23.08 9.00 -18.81
CA ARG A 331 21.76 9.21 -18.21
C ARG A 331 20.71 8.39 -18.96
N TYR A 332 19.90 7.65 -18.20
CA TYR A 332 18.80 6.84 -18.72
C TYR A 332 17.45 7.46 -18.38
N PHE A 333 16.60 7.63 -19.38
CA PHE A 333 15.19 7.98 -19.22
C PHE A 333 14.34 6.71 -19.16
N HIS A 334 14.71 5.83 -18.23
CA HIS A 334 14.17 4.47 -18.11
C HIS A 334 12.65 4.42 -17.89
N LEU A 335 12.07 5.45 -17.25
CA LEU A 335 10.63 5.51 -16.99
C LEU A 335 9.81 6.02 -18.17
N ASP A 336 10.42 6.56 -19.23
CA ASP A 336 9.69 7.12 -20.38
C ASP A 336 8.72 6.09 -20.97
N ALA A 337 9.11 4.81 -21.02
CA ALA A 337 8.26 3.74 -21.52
C ALA A 337 6.98 3.55 -20.68
N LEU A 338 7.09 3.60 -19.35
CA LEU A 338 5.93 3.51 -18.46
C LEU A 338 5.11 4.81 -18.49
N TRP A 339 5.80 5.95 -18.48
CA TRP A 339 5.20 7.29 -18.41
C TRP A 339 4.48 7.72 -19.69
N SER A 340 4.85 7.14 -20.82
CA SER A 340 4.20 7.35 -22.11
C SER A 340 3.24 6.23 -22.50
N ASP A 341 3.09 5.18 -21.68
CA ASP A 341 2.13 4.13 -21.94
C ASP A 341 0.70 4.68 -21.91
N ALA A 342 -0.09 4.38 -22.94
CA ALA A 342 -1.42 4.93 -23.10
C ALA A 342 -2.41 4.48 -22.01
N ALA A 343 -2.10 3.42 -21.25
CA ALA A 343 -2.91 2.98 -20.13
C ALA A 343 -2.63 3.75 -18.83
N LEU A 344 -1.52 4.51 -18.73
CA LEU A 344 -1.19 5.32 -17.57
C LEU A 344 -1.75 6.75 -17.75
N ASP A 345 -2.63 7.16 -16.85
CA ASP A 345 -3.33 8.44 -16.97
C ASP A 345 -2.59 9.59 -16.26
N VAL A 346 -1.90 9.28 -15.17
CA VAL A 346 -1.29 10.29 -14.30
C VAL A 346 0.07 9.82 -13.77
N ILE A 347 1.04 10.73 -13.79
CA ILE A 347 2.28 10.62 -13.03
C ILE A 347 2.13 11.53 -11.82
N GLY A 348 1.93 10.94 -10.65
CA GLY A 348 1.99 11.65 -9.37
C GLY A 348 3.45 11.84 -8.96
N ILE A 349 3.78 12.98 -8.35
CA ILE A 349 5.10 13.20 -7.74
C ILE A 349 4.92 13.23 -6.22
N ASP A 350 5.47 12.22 -5.56
CA ASP A 350 5.57 12.10 -4.11
C ASP A 350 6.85 12.80 -3.63
N ASN A 351 6.76 13.51 -2.50
CA ASN A 351 7.79 14.48 -2.06
C ASN A 351 8.15 14.36 -0.59
#